data_AF-A0A7X7ZRE1-F1
#
_entry.id   AF-A0A7X7ZRE1-F1
#
_cell.length_a   1.000
_cell.length_b   1.000
_cell.length_c   1.000
_cell.angle_alpha   90.00
_cell.angle_beta   90.00
_cell.angle_gamma   90.00
#
_symmetry.space_group_name_H-M   'P 1'
#
loop_
_entity.id
_entity.type
_entity.pdbx_description
1 polymer ?
#
loop_
_entity_poly.entity_id
_entity_poly.type
_entity_poly.pdbx_seq_one_letter_code
_entity_poly.pdbx_strand_id
1 'polypeptide(L)'
;LPLVDENGKISRRVYESVILRTDNLSDFDNENRKRFLKDGFVFTNHGYKKIDESYYLDDRSVCNIIQNYHNLIIIPKRQSTSKVKDYFGVNRLKITNMLEITWNEHYINEQLNAKCKSEIFPYAYCYRMDKLSRLEDAGKLKKAKLIFCDSVKFQYDKQDFTLDDFDFITNDKQSFYIKIPQTYIEYGQVLMNMNFISTLSDILCTVFDSTDNRKDFMLICSLNNCESREKLVTEEYENENIVNEAKKLLDLSLDKREKFMEIFSKISGAKSVEIQKYVSGIDFDNINSINNGYSIIRLFRSYDVDIDDYNKNSSEEPLSVSDYYKKLLVDLENEYEPIYKTILYKELLNKSIDKKGEFISQLYGLKNIELNILNSVKYDVKKELLKKLNISNDDKPEDLSAIYKSNYDKLKNMLSDPSLLDDFLISNKTTSLLYFGEFDYLITEYKKYSLKTSNEYEGDKEEAETMVNPVLIDALIKPLSNQKINRDKAIKVGFGPGEEKKEKKKKDTGRLGEK
;
A
#
# COMPACT_ATOMS: atom_id res chain seq x y z
N LEU A 1 0.61 -17.20 61.49
CA LEU A 1 0.92 -15.83 61.03
C LEU A 1 0.98 -14.92 62.26
N PRO A 2 1.82 -13.87 62.27
CA PRO A 2 1.90 -12.95 63.41
C PRO A 2 0.55 -12.24 63.63
N LEU A 3 0.21 -11.98 64.89
CA LEU A 3 -1.07 -11.37 65.29
C LEU A 3 -1.20 -9.88 64.92
N VAL A 4 -0.12 -9.20 64.49
CA VAL A 4 -0.04 -7.73 64.35
C VAL A 4 0.84 -7.29 63.16
N ASP A 5 0.63 -7.81 61.96
CA ASP A 5 1.28 -7.30 60.73
C ASP A 5 0.27 -6.52 59.87
N GLU A 6 -0.19 -5.39 60.41
CA GLU A 6 -1.21 -4.53 59.78
C GLU A 6 -0.81 -4.09 58.34
N ASN A 7 0.49 -3.92 58.11
CA ASN A 7 1.04 -3.46 56.82
C ASN A 7 1.47 -4.61 55.90
N GLY A 8 1.35 -5.87 56.32
CA GLY A 8 1.69 -7.04 55.52
C GLY A 8 3.17 -7.23 55.20
N LYS A 9 4.09 -6.47 55.82
CA LYS A 9 5.52 -6.53 55.51
C LYS A 9 6.12 -7.87 55.89
N ILE A 10 5.70 -8.41 57.03
CA ILE A 10 6.17 -9.72 57.53
C ILE A 10 5.55 -10.81 56.69
N SER A 11 4.25 -10.71 56.40
CA SER A 11 3.48 -11.67 55.60
C SER A 11 4.06 -11.83 54.20
N ARG A 12 4.39 -10.73 53.51
CA ARG A 12 5.02 -10.76 52.19
C ARG A 12 6.34 -11.53 52.20
N ARG A 13 7.23 -11.24 53.17
CA ARG A 13 8.51 -11.95 53.32
C ARG A 13 8.34 -13.43 53.65
N VAL A 14 7.35 -13.76 54.49
CA VAL A 14 7.01 -15.14 54.82
C VAL A 14 6.49 -15.86 53.57
N TYR A 15 5.60 -15.24 52.80
CA TYR A 15 5.07 -15.82 51.57
C TYR A 15 6.17 -16.05 50.55
N GLU A 16 7.07 -15.08 50.34
CA GLU A 16 8.29 -15.26 49.53
C GLU A 16 9.10 -16.47 50.01
N SER A 17 9.39 -16.53 51.30
CA SER A 17 10.22 -17.60 51.87
C SER A 17 9.58 -18.98 51.75
N VAL A 18 8.25 -19.07 51.90
CA VAL A 18 7.50 -20.35 51.80
C VAL A 18 7.40 -20.80 50.35
N ILE A 19 7.11 -19.87 49.45
CA ILE A 19 6.93 -20.16 48.03
C ILE A 19 8.26 -20.47 47.34
N LEU A 20 9.38 -19.92 47.80
CA LEU A 20 10.70 -20.23 47.24
C LEU A 20 11.25 -21.58 47.72
N ARG A 21 10.62 -22.22 48.72
CA ARG A 21 11.01 -23.58 49.11
C ARG A 21 10.68 -24.58 48.00
N THR A 22 11.62 -25.51 47.82
CA THR A 22 11.55 -26.67 46.92
C THR A 22 11.14 -27.95 47.64
N ASP A 23 10.87 -27.87 48.95
CA ASP A 23 10.50 -29.03 49.77
C ASP A 23 9.19 -29.66 49.27
N ASN A 24 9.10 -30.99 49.37
CA ASN A 24 7.88 -31.72 49.03
C ASN A 24 6.77 -31.37 50.03
N LEU A 25 5.60 -30.97 49.52
CA LEU A 25 4.42 -30.65 50.33
C LEU A 25 3.97 -31.80 51.26
N SER A 26 4.38 -33.04 50.96
CA SER A 26 4.14 -34.23 51.79
C SER A 26 4.69 -34.10 53.21
N ASP A 27 5.74 -33.30 53.40
CA ASP A 27 6.41 -33.14 54.69
C ASP A 27 5.64 -32.17 55.62
N PHE A 28 4.58 -31.52 55.09
CA PHE A 28 3.77 -30.53 55.80
C PHE A 28 2.35 -31.01 56.13
N ASP A 29 1.97 -32.25 55.81
CA ASP A 29 0.64 -32.79 56.14
C ASP A 29 0.51 -33.17 57.62
N ASN A 30 0.44 -32.14 58.47
CA ASN A 30 0.25 -32.25 59.90
C ASN A 30 -1.04 -31.54 60.35
N GLU A 31 -1.48 -31.82 61.57
CA GLU A 31 -2.72 -31.24 62.13
C GLU A 31 -2.70 -29.70 62.16
N ASN A 32 -1.53 -29.07 62.30
CA ASN A 32 -1.41 -27.62 62.25
C ASN A 32 -1.71 -27.07 60.85
N ARG A 33 -1.25 -27.73 59.78
CA ARG A 33 -1.58 -27.36 58.40
C ARG A 33 -3.06 -27.57 58.13
N LYS A 34 -3.64 -28.69 58.52
CA LYS A 34 -5.09 -28.93 58.36
C LYS A 34 -5.92 -27.87 59.06
N ARG A 35 -5.55 -27.49 60.29
CA ARG A 35 -6.18 -26.40 61.04
C ARG A 35 -6.00 -25.05 60.36
N PHE A 36 -4.81 -24.76 59.84
CA PHE A 36 -4.56 -23.54 59.08
C PHE A 36 -5.43 -23.48 57.82
N LEU A 37 -5.50 -24.53 57.01
CA LEU A 37 -6.30 -24.54 55.78
C LEU A 37 -7.81 -24.42 56.05
N LYS A 38 -8.28 -24.86 57.22
CA LYS A 38 -9.69 -24.80 57.62
C LYS A 38 -10.10 -23.46 58.21
N ASP A 39 -9.33 -22.95 59.18
CA ASP A 39 -9.73 -21.81 60.03
C ASP A 39 -8.71 -20.65 59.98
N GLY A 40 -7.71 -20.75 59.10
CA GLY A 40 -6.63 -19.79 59.00
C GLY A 40 -6.99 -18.53 58.21
N PHE A 41 -6.12 -17.54 58.35
CA PHE A 41 -6.20 -16.25 57.68
C PHE A 41 -5.00 -16.06 56.76
N VAL A 42 -5.14 -15.25 55.72
CA VAL A 42 -4.07 -14.81 54.83
C VAL A 42 -4.14 -13.30 54.63
N PHE A 43 -3.00 -12.68 54.37
CA PHE A 43 -2.90 -11.26 54.15
C PHE A 43 -3.25 -10.94 52.69
N THR A 44 -4.27 -10.11 52.50
CA THR A 44 -4.83 -9.71 51.22
C THR A 44 -4.72 -8.19 51.01
N ASN A 45 -5.11 -7.70 49.83
CA ASN A 45 -5.31 -6.27 49.54
C ASN A 45 -6.27 -5.57 50.52
N HIS A 46 -7.14 -6.30 51.21
CA HIS A 46 -8.05 -5.78 52.24
C HIS A 46 -7.66 -6.22 53.66
N GLY A 47 -6.38 -6.51 53.90
CA GLY A 47 -5.87 -6.98 55.18
C GLY A 47 -6.04 -8.48 55.38
N TYR A 48 -6.05 -8.93 56.65
CA TYR A 48 -6.21 -10.35 56.95
C TYR A 48 -7.64 -10.82 56.72
N LYS A 49 -7.80 -11.82 55.85
CA LYS A 49 -9.07 -12.46 55.51
C LYS A 49 -8.96 -13.96 55.66
N LYS A 50 -10.08 -14.63 55.89
CA LYS A 50 -10.08 -16.10 55.96
C LYS A 50 -9.68 -16.68 54.60
N ILE A 51 -9.08 -17.86 54.62
CA ILE A 51 -8.60 -18.53 53.40
C ILE A 51 -9.73 -18.80 52.40
N ASP A 52 -10.91 -19.20 52.88
CA ASP A 52 -12.10 -19.48 52.07
C ASP A 52 -12.72 -18.23 51.41
N GLU A 53 -12.52 -17.07 52.01
CA GLU A 53 -12.92 -15.74 51.50
C GLU A 53 -11.84 -15.06 50.64
N SER A 54 -10.69 -15.71 50.46
CA SER A 54 -9.52 -15.15 49.76
C SER A 54 -9.29 -15.84 48.43
N TYR A 55 -8.75 -15.10 47.47
CA TYR A 55 -8.45 -15.59 46.14
C TYR A 55 -7.03 -15.27 45.69
N TYR A 56 -6.53 -16.05 44.74
CA TYR A 56 -5.28 -15.80 44.03
C TYR A 56 -5.57 -15.50 42.56
N LEU A 57 -4.91 -14.48 42.04
CA LEU A 57 -4.98 -14.10 40.65
C LEU A 57 -3.59 -14.24 40.02
N ASP A 58 -3.45 -15.14 39.06
CA ASP A 58 -2.19 -15.52 38.42
C ASP A 58 -1.81 -14.62 37.24
N ASP A 59 -2.77 -13.89 36.66
CA ASP A 59 -2.58 -12.96 35.55
C ASP A 59 -3.29 -11.61 35.76
N ARG A 60 -2.91 -10.58 35.00
CA ARG A 60 -3.61 -9.29 34.97
C ARG A 60 -4.75 -9.29 33.93
N SER A 61 -5.41 -10.44 33.71
CA SER A 61 -6.52 -10.53 32.74
C SER A 61 -7.77 -9.76 33.17
N VAL A 62 -7.72 -9.13 34.35
CA VAL A 62 -8.84 -8.56 35.08
C VAL A 62 -8.55 -7.09 35.36
N CYS A 63 -9.50 -6.19 35.09
CA CYS A 63 -9.34 -4.77 35.40
C CYS A 63 -9.17 -4.51 36.90
N ASN A 64 -8.57 -3.37 37.26
CA ASN A 64 -8.24 -3.03 38.64
C ASN A 64 -9.47 -2.95 39.54
N ILE A 65 -10.61 -2.50 39.00
CA ILE A 65 -11.88 -2.42 39.74
C ILE A 65 -12.31 -3.80 40.24
N ILE A 66 -12.22 -4.83 39.40
CA ILE A 66 -12.57 -6.20 39.79
C ILE A 66 -11.49 -6.81 40.69
N GLN A 67 -10.21 -6.49 40.47
CA GLN A 67 -9.16 -6.90 41.41
C GLN A 67 -9.40 -6.34 42.82
N ASN A 68 -9.87 -5.09 42.93
CA ASN A 68 -10.20 -4.43 44.19
C ASN A 68 -11.56 -4.87 44.76
N TYR A 69 -12.39 -5.56 43.99
CA TYR A 69 -13.65 -6.14 44.50
C TYR A 69 -13.40 -7.42 45.31
N HIS A 70 -12.32 -8.16 45.02
CA HIS A 70 -11.99 -9.43 45.67
C HIS A 70 -10.89 -9.30 46.72
N ASN A 71 -10.90 -10.19 47.70
CA ASN A 71 -9.80 -10.32 48.68
C ASN A 71 -8.64 -11.11 48.06
N LEU A 72 -7.73 -10.42 47.37
CA LEU A 72 -6.61 -11.04 46.68
C LEU A 72 -5.40 -11.22 47.62
N ILE A 73 -4.92 -12.45 47.77
CA ILE A 73 -3.72 -12.73 48.59
C ILE A 73 -2.49 -12.01 48.01
N ILE A 74 -1.75 -11.29 48.86
CA ILE A 74 -0.55 -10.55 48.43
C ILE A 74 0.67 -11.45 48.50
N ILE A 75 0.79 -12.33 47.53
CA ILE A 75 2.00 -13.13 47.31
C ILE A 75 2.84 -12.55 46.16
N PRO A 76 4.12 -12.92 46.04
CA PRO A 76 4.88 -12.68 44.82
C PRO A 76 4.08 -13.11 43.60
N LYS A 77 4.05 -12.26 42.57
CA LYS A 77 3.37 -12.58 41.30
C LYS A 77 4.03 -13.82 40.66
N ARG A 78 3.30 -14.47 39.75
CA ARG A 78 3.79 -15.57 38.88
C ARG A 78 4.05 -16.89 39.60
N GLN A 79 3.29 -17.17 40.65
CA GLN A 79 3.33 -18.47 41.31
C GLN A 79 2.30 -19.40 40.69
N SER A 80 2.65 -20.68 40.57
CA SER A 80 1.71 -21.64 40.01
C SER A 80 0.48 -21.69 40.91
N THR A 81 -0.71 -21.60 40.31
CA THR A 81 -1.98 -21.65 41.03
C THR A 81 -2.09 -22.90 41.91
N SER A 82 -1.54 -24.04 41.46
CA SER A 82 -1.45 -25.26 42.28
C SER A 82 -0.59 -25.00 43.51
N LYS A 83 0.62 -24.45 43.36
CA LYS A 83 1.52 -24.17 44.48
C LYS A 83 0.88 -23.23 45.49
N VAL A 84 0.22 -22.17 45.04
CA VAL A 84 -0.47 -21.24 45.93
C VAL A 84 -1.59 -21.93 46.70
N LYS A 85 -2.40 -22.75 46.02
CA LYS A 85 -3.46 -23.53 46.65
C LYS A 85 -2.89 -24.54 47.65
N ASP A 86 -1.81 -25.22 47.32
CA ASP A 86 -1.22 -26.26 48.15
C ASP A 86 -0.58 -25.68 49.42
N TYR A 87 0.09 -24.51 49.32
CA TYR A 87 0.74 -23.87 50.45
C TYR A 87 -0.20 -23.01 51.30
N PHE A 88 -1.16 -22.32 50.69
CA PHE A 88 -2.01 -21.33 51.38
C PHE A 88 -3.49 -21.68 51.42
N GLY A 89 -3.94 -22.74 50.74
CA GLY A 89 -5.36 -23.12 50.65
C GLY A 89 -6.23 -22.19 49.80
N VAL A 90 -5.63 -21.12 49.27
CA VAL A 90 -6.34 -20.07 48.53
C VAL A 90 -6.66 -20.54 47.12
N ASN A 91 -7.93 -20.39 46.73
CA ASN A 91 -8.39 -20.79 45.40
C ASN A 91 -8.05 -19.72 44.34
N ARG A 92 -7.91 -20.15 43.09
CA ARG A 92 -7.83 -19.21 41.96
C ARG A 92 -9.13 -18.41 41.86
N LEU A 93 -9.04 -17.11 41.66
CA LEU A 93 -10.17 -16.32 41.22
C LEU A 93 -10.56 -16.80 39.81
N LYS A 94 -11.75 -17.39 39.68
CA LYS A 94 -12.31 -17.76 38.38
C LYS A 94 -13.31 -16.69 37.96
N ILE A 95 -13.01 -16.00 36.87
CA ILE A 95 -14.00 -15.13 36.22
C ILE A 95 -14.80 -16.01 35.27
N THR A 96 -15.94 -16.49 35.75
CA THR A 96 -16.81 -17.43 35.01
C THR A 96 -18.03 -16.77 34.35
N ASN A 97 -18.29 -15.50 34.62
CA ASN A 97 -19.45 -14.82 34.07
C ASN A 97 -19.04 -14.03 32.82
N MET A 98 -19.74 -14.27 31.70
CA MET A 98 -19.72 -13.38 30.55
C MET A 98 -20.10 -11.99 31.03
N LEU A 99 -19.15 -11.06 30.95
CA LEU A 99 -19.44 -9.66 31.19
C LEU A 99 -20.31 -9.17 30.04
N GLU A 100 -21.52 -8.67 30.31
CA GLU A 100 -22.23 -7.85 29.33
C GLU A 100 -21.47 -6.53 29.23
N ILE A 101 -20.62 -6.41 28.20
CA ILE A 101 -19.79 -5.23 27.96
C ILE A 101 -20.54 -4.32 26.99
N THR A 102 -20.77 -3.07 27.40
CA THR A 102 -21.28 -2.00 26.54
C THR A 102 -20.20 -0.92 26.42
N TRP A 103 -19.94 -0.47 25.20
CA TRP A 103 -18.87 0.49 24.94
C TRP A 103 -19.25 1.49 23.86
N ASN A 104 -18.56 2.63 23.89
CA ASN A 104 -18.53 3.59 22.78
C ASN A 104 -17.10 3.67 22.28
N GLU A 105 -16.89 3.47 20.98
CA GLU A 105 -15.56 3.56 20.39
C GLU A 105 -15.03 4.99 20.47
N HIS A 106 -13.74 5.11 20.76
CA HIS A 106 -13.04 6.38 20.68
C HIS A 106 -12.79 6.72 19.21
N TYR A 107 -12.86 7.99 18.85
CA TYR A 107 -12.67 8.41 17.44
C TYR A 107 -11.25 8.11 16.89
N ILE A 108 -10.26 7.82 17.75
CA ILE A 108 -8.90 7.42 17.34
C ILE A 108 -8.75 5.90 17.22
N ASN A 109 -9.80 5.12 17.48
CA ASN A 109 -9.76 3.66 17.60
C ASN A 109 -9.08 3.02 16.38
N GLU A 110 -9.54 3.35 15.18
CA GLU A 110 -9.00 2.79 13.94
C GLU A 110 -7.52 3.13 13.74
N GLN A 111 -7.15 4.41 13.91
CA GLN A 111 -5.78 4.89 13.72
C GLN A 111 -4.81 4.27 14.74
N LEU A 112 -5.19 4.27 16.02
CA LEU A 112 -4.36 3.73 17.10
C LEU A 112 -4.24 2.20 16.98
N ASN A 113 -5.30 1.50 16.55
CA ASN A 113 -5.25 0.06 16.30
C ASN A 113 -4.30 -0.28 15.15
N ALA A 114 -4.40 0.44 14.02
CA ALA A 114 -3.49 0.28 12.90
C ALA A 114 -2.03 0.48 13.33
N LYS A 115 -1.74 1.55 14.09
CA LYS A 115 -0.40 1.83 14.61
C LYS A 115 0.12 0.76 15.56
N CYS A 116 -0.68 0.29 16.52
CA CYS A 116 -0.26 -0.80 17.41
C CYS A 116 0.08 -2.08 16.62
N LYS A 117 -0.74 -2.43 15.62
CA LYS A 117 -0.54 -3.63 14.80
C LYS A 117 0.66 -3.56 13.87
N SER A 118 0.91 -2.42 13.23
CA SER A 118 2.03 -2.30 12.28
C SER A 118 3.37 -1.93 12.95
N GLU A 119 3.35 -1.20 14.08
CA GLU A 119 4.56 -0.59 14.64
C GLU A 119 4.95 -1.09 16.03
N ILE A 120 4.10 -1.86 16.73
CA ILE A 120 4.39 -2.38 18.09
C ILE A 120 4.39 -3.91 18.09
N PHE A 121 3.32 -4.53 17.59
CA PHE A 121 3.13 -5.98 17.62
C PHE A 121 4.28 -6.78 16.98
N PRO A 122 4.85 -6.38 15.82
CA PRO A 122 5.96 -7.13 15.23
C PRO A 122 7.18 -7.18 16.14
N TYR A 123 7.53 -6.05 16.75
CA TYR A 123 8.70 -5.95 17.63
C TYR A 123 8.47 -6.65 18.96
N ALA A 124 7.26 -6.57 19.52
CA ALA A 124 6.90 -7.36 20.70
C ALA A 124 6.95 -8.87 20.41
N TYR A 125 6.51 -9.28 19.22
CA TYR A 125 6.54 -10.68 18.80
C TYR A 125 7.95 -11.23 18.58
N CYS A 126 8.94 -10.39 18.25
CA CYS A 126 10.34 -10.82 18.14
C CYS A 126 10.83 -11.51 19.43
N TYR A 127 10.39 -11.04 20.61
CA TYR A 127 10.70 -11.68 21.90
C TYR A 127 10.14 -13.09 22.10
N ARG A 128 9.27 -13.53 21.18
CA ARG A 128 8.62 -14.84 21.18
C ARG A 128 9.12 -15.76 20.06
N MET A 129 9.96 -15.26 19.14
CA MET A 129 10.36 -16.01 17.95
C MET A 129 11.23 -17.24 18.24
N ASP A 130 12.04 -17.19 19.30
CA ASP A 130 12.90 -18.31 19.71
C ASP A 130 12.17 -19.35 20.57
N LYS A 131 10.88 -19.15 20.86
CA LYS A 131 10.08 -20.10 21.62
C LYS A 131 9.52 -21.18 20.71
N LEU A 132 9.39 -22.41 21.23
CA LEU A 132 8.69 -23.51 20.54
C LEU A 132 7.25 -23.14 20.17
N SER A 133 6.62 -22.24 20.95
CA SER A 133 5.28 -21.72 20.73
C SER A 133 5.17 -20.66 19.62
N ARG A 134 6.23 -20.32 18.89
CA ARG A 134 6.24 -19.16 17.97
C ARG A 134 5.04 -19.10 17.01
N LEU A 135 4.66 -20.21 16.38
CA LEU A 135 3.53 -20.23 15.43
C LEU A 135 2.17 -20.05 16.13
N GLU A 136 2.03 -20.63 17.32
CA GLU A 136 0.84 -20.44 18.16
C GLU A 136 0.74 -19.00 18.65
N ASP A 137 1.84 -18.43 19.13
CA ASP A 137 1.95 -17.04 19.61
C ASP A 137 1.63 -16.03 18.49
N ALA A 138 2.10 -16.27 17.26
CA ALA A 138 1.70 -15.49 16.09
C ALA A 138 0.20 -15.58 15.84
N GLY A 139 -0.37 -16.79 15.90
CA GLY A 139 -1.81 -17.01 15.73
C GLY A 139 -2.66 -16.29 16.79
N LYS A 140 -2.21 -16.27 18.05
CA LYS A 140 -2.86 -15.53 19.14
C LYS A 140 -2.80 -14.02 18.89
N LEU A 141 -1.62 -13.50 18.53
CA LEU A 141 -1.44 -12.07 18.28
C LEU A 141 -2.24 -11.57 17.07
N LYS A 142 -2.34 -12.36 15.98
CA LYS A 142 -3.19 -12.05 14.83
C LYS A 142 -4.67 -11.94 15.18
N LYS A 143 -5.15 -12.78 16.09
CA LYS A 143 -6.55 -12.80 16.55
C LYS A 143 -6.86 -11.70 17.55
N ALA A 144 -5.85 -11.12 18.19
CA ALA A 144 -6.02 -10.05 19.16
C ALA A 144 -6.59 -8.78 18.49
N LYS A 145 -7.69 -8.28 19.05
CA LYS A 145 -8.41 -7.07 18.67
C LYS A 145 -8.34 -6.09 19.82
N LEU A 146 -7.68 -4.95 19.58
CA LEU A 146 -7.70 -3.82 20.50
C LEU A 146 -8.90 -2.93 20.14
N ILE A 147 -9.78 -2.66 21.10
CA ILE A 147 -10.95 -1.80 20.90
C ILE A 147 -10.78 -0.64 21.87
N PHE A 148 -10.41 0.53 21.35
CA PHE A 148 -10.22 1.73 22.14
C PHE A 148 -11.55 2.46 22.28
N CYS A 149 -11.92 2.80 23.51
CA CYS A 149 -13.26 3.25 23.87
C CYS A 149 -13.22 4.54 24.69
N ASP A 150 -14.18 5.44 24.47
CA ASP A 150 -14.42 6.60 25.33
C ASP A 150 -15.02 6.19 26.68
N SER A 151 -15.86 5.15 26.64
CA SER A 151 -16.55 4.63 27.80
C SER A 151 -16.72 3.13 27.65
N VAL A 152 -16.48 2.39 28.72
CA VAL A 152 -16.76 0.96 28.81
C VAL A 152 -17.51 0.71 30.12
N LYS A 153 -18.71 0.15 30.02
CA LYS A 153 -19.52 -0.32 31.14
C LYS A 153 -19.67 -1.82 31.05
N PHE A 154 -19.65 -2.50 32.19
CA PHE A 154 -19.76 -3.95 32.21
C PHE A 154 -20.42 -4.44 33.49
N GLN A 155 -21.14 -5.56 33.39
CA GLN A 155 -21.76 -6.19 34.55
C GLN A 155 -20.91 -7.34 35.07
N TYR A 156 -20.58 -7.33 36.36
CA TYR A 156 -19.91 -8.43 37.06
C TYR A 156 -20.65 -8.73 38.36
N ASP A 157 -20.94 -10.01 38.61
CA ASP A 157 -21.70 -10.45 39.81
C ASP A 157 -23.00 -9.65 40.06
N LYS A 158 -23.75 -9.38 38.97
CA LYS A 158 -24.99 -8.58 38.96
C LYS A 158 -24.83 -7.12 39.42
N GLN A 159 -23.59 -6.62 39.48
CA GLN A 159 -23.27 -5.22 39.74
C GLN A 159 -22.71 -4.57 38.47
N ASP A 160 -23.09 -3.32 38.25
CA ASP A 160 -22.63 -2.55 37.10
C ASP A 160 -21.38 -1.77 37.46
N PHE A 161 -20.34 -1.92 36.63
CA PHE A 161 -19.07 -1.24 36.77
C PHE A 161 -18.78 -0.40 35.53
N THR A 162 -17.95 0.63 35.70
CA THR A 162 -17.42 1.46 34.61
C THR A 162 -15.92 1.35 34.63
N LEU A 163 -15.30 1.07 33.49
CA LEU A 163 -13.84 0.89 33.40
C LEU A 163 -13.09 2.20 33.72
N ASP A 164 -11.94 2.06 34.39
CA ASP A 164 -11.05 3.18 34.66
C ASP A 164 -10.23 3.55 33.43
N ASP A 165 -9.77 4.80 33.39
CA ASP A 165 -8.96 5.33 32.30
C ASP A 165 -7.65 4.54 32.16
N PHE A 166 -7.30 4.20 30.91
CA PHE A 166 -6.18 3.34 30.55
C PHE A 166 -6.20 1.96 31.17
N ASP A 167 -7.35 1.48 31.68
CA ASP A 167 -7.52 0.08 32.06
C ASP A 167 -8.16 -0.71 30.91
N PHE A 168 -8.15 -2.03 31.01
CA PHE A 168 -8.72 -2.90 29.99
C PHE A 168 -9.56 -4.04 30.57
N ILE A 169 -10.47 -4.56 29.75
CA ILE A 169 -11.26 -5.73 30.08
C ILE A 169 -11.41 -6.65 28.86
N THR A 170 -11.47 -7.96 29.10
CA THR A 170 -11.60 -8.98 28.05
C THR A 170 -12.39 -10.18 28.57
N ASN A 171 -13.18 -10.82 27.70
CA ASN A 171 -13.94 -12.04 28.00
C ASN A 171 -13.35 -13.29 27.34
N ASP A 172 -12.60 -13.12 26.25
CA ASP A 172 -12.20 -14.18 25.31
C ASP A 172 -10.67 -14.23 25.08
N LYS A 173 -9.91 -13.35 25.76
CA LYS A 173 -8.48 -13.11 25.53
C LYS A 173 -8.13 -12.73 24.07
N GLN A 174 -9.12 -12.37 23.27
CA GLN A 174 -8.95 -11.94 21.89
C GLN A 174 -9.39 -10.50 21.73
N SER A 175 -10.52 -10.11 22.30
CA SER A 175 -11.10 -8.78 22.25
C SER A 175 -10.79 -8.05 23.55
N PHE A 176 -9.98 -6.99 23.45
CA PHE A 176 -9.54 -6.17 24.58
C PHE A 176 -10.17 -4.78 24.47
N TYR A 177 -11.08 -4.46 25.38
CA TYR A 177 -11.74 -3.15 25.47
C TYR A 177 -10.93 -2.26 26.39
N ILE A 178 -10.40 -1.16 25.86
CA ILE A 178 -9.44 -0.29 26.54
C ILE A 178 -10.05 1.10 26.62
N LYS A 179 -10.21 1.64 27.83
CA LYS A 179 -10.75 2.99 27.98
C LYS A 179 -9.67 4.04 27.79
N ILE A 180 -9.90 4.98 26.87
CA ILE A 180 -9.04 6.14 26.63
C ILE A 180 -9.82 7.39 27.01
N PRO A 181 -9.25 8.33 27.80
CA PRO A 181 -9.94 9.57 28.12
C PRO A 181 -10.20 10.40 26.86
N GLN A 182 -11.39 10.98 26.75
CA GLN A 182 -11.80 11.84 25.62
C GLN A 182 -10.91 13.08 25.41
N THR A 183 -10.07 13.43 26.39
CA THR A 183 -9.09 14.52 26.27
C THR A 183 -7.97 14.22 25.26
N TYR A 184 -7.80 12.96 24.85
CA TYR A 184 -6.72 12.54 23.96
C TYR A 184 -7.09 12.69 22.48
N ILE A 185 -6.76 13.89 21.98
CA ILE A 185 -6.69 14.39 20.60
C ILE A 185 -6.25 13.37 19.54
N GLU A 186 -5.08 12.84 19.81
CA GLU A 186 -4.20 12.23 18.82
C GLU A 186 -3.60 10.95 19.40
N TYR A 187 -3.47 9.92 18.57
CA TYR A 187 -2.89 8.65 19.00
C TYR A 187 -1.47 8.81 19.57
N GLY A 188 -0.69 9.78 19.09
CA GLY A 188 0.66 10.05 19.57
C GLY A 188 0.69 10.45 21.05
N GLN A 189 -0.31 11.20 21.52
CA GLN A 189 -0.44 11.57 22.93
C GLN A 189 -0.71 10.35 23.82
N VAL A 190 -1.52 9.40 23.32
CA VAL A 190 -1.82 8.15 24.03
C VAL A 190 -0.59 7.26 24.13
N LEU A 191 0.19 7.14 23.05
CA LEU A 191 1.42 6.33 23.02
C LEU A 191 2.51 6.84 23.98
N MET A 192 2.50 8.12 24.34
CA MET A 192 3.41 8.70 25.34
C MET A 192 2.94 8.50 26.79
N ASN A 193 1.73 7.98 27.01
CA ASN A 193 1.18 7.81 28.34
C ASN A 193 1.69 6.51 29.00
N MET A 194 2.33 6.63 30.17
CA MET A 194 2.90 5.47 30.88
C MET A 194 1.86 4.47 31.38
N ASN A 195 0.65 4.91 31.72
CA ASN A 195 -0.43 4.00 32.10
C ASN A 195 -0.89 3.19 30.89
N PHE A 196 -1.06 3.85 29.74
CA PHE A 196 -1.36 3.17 28.48
C PHE A 196 -0.28 2.15 28.10
N ILE A 197 1.00 2.54 28.17
CA ILE A 197 2.15 1.65 27.89
C ILE A 197 2.11 0.42 28.81
N SER A 198 1.86 0.62 30.10
CA SER A 198 1.73 -0.49 31.06
C SER A 198 0.58 -1.42 30.70
N THR A 199 -0.56 -0.86 30.32
CA THR A 199 -1.77 -1.61 29.94
C THR A 199 -1.56 -2.40 28.66
N LEU A 200 -0.96 -1.80 27.63
CA LEU A 200 -0.65 -2.50 26.39
C LEU A 200 0.35 -3.65 26.61
N SER A 201 1.34 -3.47 27.49
CA SER A 201 2.25 -4.54 27.92
C SER A 201 1.52 -5.68 28.66
N ASP A 202 0.55 -5.35 29.53
CA ASP A 202 -0.26 -6.34 30.23
C ASP A 202 -1.18 -7.11 29.26
N ILE A 203 -1.71 -6.45 28.23
CA ILE A 203 -2.46 -7.08 27.13
C ILE A 203 -1.57 -8.06 26.35
N LEU A 204 -0.36 -7.65 25.95
CA LEU A 204 0.58 -8.54 25.27
C LEU A 204 0.92 -9.78 26.11
N CYS A 205 1.12 -9.61 27.41
CA CYS A 205 1.31 -10.74 28.33
C CYS A 205 0.10 -11.68 28.36
N THR A 206 -1.11 -11.12 28.33
CA THR A 206 -2.37 -11.87 28.31
C THR A 206 -2.53 -12.63 26.99
N VAL A 207 -2.20 -12.01 25.87
CA VAL A 207 -2.25 -12.63 24.53
C VAL A 207 -1.28 -13.81 24.43
N PHE A 208 -0.08 -13.69 24.97
CA PHE A 208 0.91 -14.78 24.93
C PHE A 208 0.76 -15.81 26.06
N ASP A 209 -0.21 -15.62 26.97
CA ASP A 209 -0.33 -16.39 28.22
C ASP A 209 1.01 -16.49 28.98
N SER A 210 1.83 -15.44 28.93
CA SER A 210 3.19 -15.41 29.47
C SER A 210 3.53 -14.02 29.98
N THR A 211 4.20 -13.94 31.11
CA THR A 211 4.61 -12.66 31.72
C THR A 211 6.12 -12.42 31.64
N ASP A 212 6.87 -13.36 31.07
CA ASP A 212 8.34 -13.37 31.11
C ASP A 212 8.92 -12.10 30.49
N ASN A 213 8.37 -11.68 29.34
CA ASN A 213 8.83 -10.52 28.57
C ASN A 213 8.09 -9.21 28.87
N ARG A 214 7.39 -9.10 30.01
CA ARG A 214 6.60 -7.89 30.32
C ARG A 214 7.44 -6.61 30.28
N LYS A 215 8.66 -6.65 30.83
CA LYS A 215 9.56 -5.49 30.86
C LYS A 215 9.97 -5.09 29.43
N ASP A 216 10.25 -6.07 28.60
CA ASP A 216 10.62 -5.88 27.20
C ASP A 216 9.45 -5.29 26.41
N PHE A 217 8.23 -5.81 26.63
CA PHE A 217 7.02 -5.24 26.04
C PHE A 217 6.77 -3.80 26.49
N MET A 218 6.99 -3.47 27.77
CA MET A 218 6.91 -2.07 28.22
C MET A 218 7.93 -1.19 27.49
N LEU A 219 9.17 -1.66 27.34
CA LEU A 219 10.23 -0.93 26.65
C LEU A 219 9.85 -0.68 25.18
N ILE A 220 9.45 -1.73 24.44
CA ILE A 220 8.99 -1.63 23.05
C ILE A 220 7.83 -0.64 22.89
N CYS A 221 6.83 -0.73 23.78
CA CYS A 221 5.69 0.19 23.77
C CYS A 221 6.07 1.64 24.10
N SER A 222 7.14 1.86 24.88
CA SER A 222 7.61 3.20 25.27
C SER A 222 8.47 3.92 24.22
N LEU A 223 9.02 3.19 23.25
CA LEU A 223 9.81 3.80 22.18
C LEU A 223 8.90 4.52 21.18
N ASN A 224 9.37 5.64 20.63
CA ASN A 224 8.53 6.54 19.82
C ASN A 224 8.52 6.24 18.32
N ASN A 225 9.42 5.39 17.82
CA ASN A 225 9.54 5.11 16.38
C ASN A 225 10.01 3.68 16.11
N CYS A 226 9.76 3.21 14.89
CA CYS A 226 10.16 1.89 14.41
C CYS A 226 11.69 1.69 14.43
N GLU A 227 12.48 2.68 14.02
CA GLU A 227 13.94 2.59 13.95
C GLU A 227 14.56 2.24 15.32
N SER A 228 14.08 2.86 16.40
CA SER A 228 14.56 2.59 17.75
C SER A 228 14.15 1.20 18.24
N ARG A 229 12.95 0.74 17.87
CA ARG A 229 12.47 -0.61 18.21
C ARG A 229 13.23 -1.68 17.44
N GLU A 230 13.48 -1.43 16.15
CA GLU A 230 14.24 -2.30 15.27
C GLU A 230 15.68 -2.43 15.76
N LYS A 231 16.33 -1.30 16.05
CA LYS A 231 17.67 -1.29 16.63
C LYS A 231 17.74 -2.11 17.93
N LEU A 232 16.80 -1.88 18.85
CA LEU A 232 16.75 -2.61 20.13
C LEU A 232 16.65 -4.13 19.92
N VAL A 233 15.74 -4.57 19.05
CA VAL A 233 15.52 -6.01 18.82
C VAL A 233 16.68 -6.62 18.04
N THR A 234 17.20 -5.95 17.02
CA THR A 234 18.34 -6.44 16.24
C THR A 234 19.61 -6.56 17.09
N GLU A 235 19.84 -5.63 18.02
CA GLU A 235 20.95 -5.69 18.98
C GLU A 235 20.78 -6.84 19.99
N GLU A 236 19.57 -7.05 20.53
CA GLU A 236 19.29 -8.12 21.50
C GLU A 236 19.45 -9.53 20.89
N TYR A 237 19.06 -9.70 19.63
CA TYR A 237 19.03 -11.00 18.94
C TYR A 237 20.17 -11.22 17.94
N GLU A 238 21.05 -10.23 17.75
CA GLU A 238 22.14 -10.25 16.77
C GLU A 238 21.68 -10.69 15.35
N ASN A 239 20.45 -10.33 14.96
CA ASN A 239 19.81 -10.77 13.71
C ASN A 239 19.06 -9.62 13.03
N GLU A 240 19.61 -9.11 11.93
CA GLU A 240 19.02 -8.01 11.14
C GLU A 240 17.68 -8.37 10.47
N ASN A 241 17.36 -9.66 10.32
CA ASN A 241 16.15 -10.12 9.64
C ASN A 241 14.99 -10.46 10.58
N ILE A 242 15.20 -10.44 11.91
CA ILE A 242 14.22 -10.93 12.88
C ILE A 242 12.87 -10.19 12.78
N VAL A 243 12.89 -8.88 12.53
CA VAL A 243 11.68 -8.07 12.38
C VAL A 243 10.91 -8.44 11.11
N ASN A 244 11.61 -8.71 10.01
CA ASN A 244 10.98 -9.11 8.74
C ASN A 244 10.36 -10.50 8.83
N GLU A 245 11.01 -11.43 9.54
CA GLU A 245 10.46 -12.74 9.86
C GLU A 245 9.21 -12.63 10.74
N ALA A 246 9.24 -11.77 11.78
CA ALA A 246 8.09 -11.47 12.62
C ALA A 246 6.91 -10.91 11.80
N LYS A 247 7.15 -9.89 10.96
CA LYS A 247 6.12 -9.30 10.08
C LYS A 247 5.49 -10.35 9.16
N LYS A 248 6.31 -11.21 8.52
CA LYS A 248 5.84 -12.32 7.67
C LYS A 248 4.96 -13.30 8.45
N LEU A 249 5.40 -13.73 9.63
CA LEU A 249 4.62 -14.65 10.47
C LEU A 249 3.33 -14.03 10.99
N LEU A 250 3.24 -12.71 11.08
CA LEU A 250 2.04 -11.96 11.47
C LEU A 250 1.10 -11.63 10.29
N ASP A 251 1.38 -12.11 9.08
CA ASP A 251 0.66 -11.77 7.83
C ASP A 251 0.58 -10.25 7.60
N LEU A 252 1.50 -9.50 8.19
CA LEU A 252 1.64 -8.08 7.90
C LEU A 252 2.42 -8.00 6.61
N SER A 253 1.74 -7.61 5.52
CA SER A 253 2.44 -7.28 4.30
C SER A 253 3.44 -6.19 4.67
N LEU A 254 4.74 -6.46 4.47
CA LEU A 254 5.72 -5.39 4.33
C LEU A 254 5.11 -4.34 3.39
N ASP A 255 5.14 -3.06 3.79
CA ASP A 255 4.68 -1.95 2.95
C ASP A 255 5.27 -2.17 1.54
N LYS A 256 4.49 -1.97 0.45
CA LYS A 256 4.98 -2.16 -0.93
C LYS A 256 6.28 -1.37 -1.15
N ARG A 257 6.39 -0.21 -0.49
CA ARG A 257 7.63 0.56 -0.41
C ARG A 257 8.74 -0.18 0.33
N GLU A 258 8.49 -0.70 1.54
CA GLU A 258 9.47 -1.47 2.31
C GLU A 258 9.97 -2.68 1.52
N LYS A 259 9.07 -3.44 0.87
CA LYS A 259 9.44 -4.58 0.02
C LYS A 259 10.32 -4.18 -1.15
N PHE A 260 9.92 -3.12 -1.86
CA PHE A 260 10.72 -2.58 -2.96
C PHE A 260 12.11 -2.19 -2.48
N MET A 261 12.18 -1.49 -1.34
CA MET A 261 13.44 -1.05 -0.75
C MET A 261 14.31 -2.23 -0.29
N GLU A 262 13.73 -3.26 0.31
CA GLU A 262 14.44 -4.47 0.74
C GLU A 262 15.04 -5.21 -0.47
N ILE A 263 14.21 -5.49 -1.49
CA ILE A 263 14.66 -6.16 -2.72
C ILE A 263 15.74 -5.33 -3.40
N PHE A 264 15.52 -4.02 -3.55
CA PHE A 264 16.46 -3.13 -4.21
C PHE A 264 17.78 -3.00 -3.44
N SER A 265 17.73 -2.88 -2.11
CA SER A 265 18.93 -2.83 -1.26
C SER A 265 19.74 -4.12 -1.38
N LYS A 266 19.06 -5.28 -1.42
CA LYS A 266 19.70 -6.59 -1.58
C LYS A 266 20.43 -6.75 -2.91
N ILE A 267 19.83 -6.32 -4.02
CA ILE A 267 20.45 -6.46 -5.36
C ILE A 267 21.51 -5.40 -5.63
N SER A 268 21.36 -4.18 -5.09
CA SER A 268 22.31 -3.09 -5.29
C SER A 268 23.47 -3.08 -4.28
N GLY A 269 23.31 -3.74 -3.13
CA GLY A 269 24.22 -3.61 -2.00
C GLY A 269 24.14 -2.25 -1.29
N ALA A 270 23.23 -1.37 -1.69
CA ALA A 270 23.09 -0.03 -1.13
C ALA A 270 22.29 -0.03 0.16
N LYS A 271 22.59 0.93 1.05
CA LYS A 271 21.84 1.08 2.31
C LYS A 271 20.52 1.80 2.05
N SER A 272 19.46 1.44 2.78
CA SER A 272 18.11 2.00 2.58
C SER A 272 18.06 3.54 2.68
N VAL A 273 18.89 4.15 3.53
CA VAL A 273 19.01 5.61 3.68
C VAL A 273 19.47 6.28 2.37
N GLU A 274 20.37 5.65 1.61
CA GLU A 274 20.92 6.20 0.36
C GLU A 274 19.91 6.14 -0.80
N ILE A 275 19.06 5.12 -0.78
CA ILE A 275 18.00 4.89 -1.76
C ILE A 275 16.80 5.81 -1.48
N GLN A 276 16.58 6.22 -0.22
CA GLN A 276 15.37 6.93 0.24
C GLN A 276 15.08 8.23 -0.54
N LYS A 277 16.12 8.95 -0.97
CA LYS A 277 16.01 10.19 -1.75
C LYS A 277 15.46 10.00 -3.17
N TYR A 278 15.52 8.78 -3.72
CA TYR A 278 15.03 8.47 -5.06
C TYR A 278 13.58 7.95 -5.04
N VAL A 279 13.17 7.34 -3.93
CA VAL A 279 11.87 6.68 -3.80
C VAL A 279 10.76 7.58 -3.26
N SER A 280 11.08 8.79 -2.79
CA SER A 280 10.11 9.73 -2.23
C SER A 280 9.05 10.21 -3.22
N GLY A 281 9.30 10.08 -4.53
CA GLY A 281 8.37 10.45 -5.61
C GLY A 281 7.78 9.26 -6.37
N ILE A 282 7.92 8.04 -5.85
CA ILE A 282 7.38 6.82 -6.48
C ILE A 282 6.03 6.51 -5.84
N ASP A 283 5.00 6.36 -6.67
CA ASP A 283 3.71 5.80 -6.29
C ASP A 283 3.84 4.27 -6.20
N PHE A 284 3.96 3.75 -4.97
CA PHE A 284 4.07 2.31 -4.72
C PHE A 284 2.74 1.57 -4.82
N ASP A 285 1.61 2.27 -4.84
CA ASP A 285 0.31 1.63 -5.06
C ASP A 285 0.10 1.25 -6.51
N ASN A 286 0.69 2.02 -7.43
CA ASN A 286 0.77 1.73 -8.85
C ASN A 286 2.21 1.88 -9.36
N ILE A 287 3.06 0.91 -9.02
CA ILE A 287 4.50 0.97 -9.29
C ILE A 287 4.84 1.14 -10.78
N ASN A 288 4.01 0.56 -11.67
CA ASN A 288 4.16 0.60 -13.13
C ASN A 288 3.56 1.85 -13.79
N SER A 289 3.11 2.83 -13.00
CA SER A 289 2.64 4.12 -13.51
C SER A 289 3.72 4.83 -14.35
N ILE A 290 3.31 5.41 -15.49
CA ILE A 290 4.19 6.21 -16.36
C ILE A 290 4.92 7.31 -15.58
N ASN A 291 4.27 7.88 -14.55
CA ASN A 291 4.84 8.95 -13.73
C ASN A 291 6.04 8.48 -12.89
N ASN A 292 6.11 7.19 -12.56
CA ASN A 292 7.23 6.62 -11.80
C ASN A 292 8.47 6.36 -12.68
N GLY A 293 8.29 6.22 -14.00
CA GLY A 293 9.33 5.76 -14.92
C GLY A 293 10.65 6.53 -14.80
N TYR A 294 10.58 7.87 -14.74
CA TYR A 294 11.78 8.70 -14.57
C TYR A 294 12.54 8.41 -13.26
N SER A 295 11.82 8.34 -12.13
CA SER A 295 12.40 8.08 -10.81
C SER A 295 13.00 6.68 -10.73
N ILE A 296 12.31 5.68 -11.27
CA ILE A 296 12.77 4.29 -11.33
C ILE A 296 14.04 4.20 -12.19
N ILE A 297 14.02 4.71 -13.42
CA ILE A 297 15.18 4.68 -14.33
C ILE A 297 16.38 5.37 -13.70
N ARG A 298 16.17 6.54 -13.08
CA ARG A 298 17.24 7.29 -12.41
C ARG A 298 17.83 6.51 -11.23
N LEU A 299 16.99 5.88 -10.40
CA LEU A 299 17.42 5.07 -9.28
C LEU A 299 18.27 3.88 -9.76
N PHE A 300 17.71 3.07 -10.65
CA PHE A 300 18.33 1.84 -11.16
C PHE A 300 19.66 2.13 -11.86
N ARG A 301 19.73 3.17 -12.70
CA ARG A 301 20.99 3.63 -13.32
C ARG A 301 22.03 4.10 -12.31
N SER A 302 21.61 4.72 -11.20
CA SER A 302 22.54 5.22 -10.18
C SER A 302 23.29 4.10 -9.45
N TYR A 303 22.73 2.88 -9.45
CA TYR A 303 23.30 1.70 -8.78
C TYR A 303 23.68 0.57 -9.76
N ASP A 304 23.67 0.83 -11.08
CA ASP A 304 23.91 -0.16 -12.14
C ASP A 304 23.08 -1.45 -11.98
N VAL A 305 21.83 -1.31 -11.54
CA VAL A 305 20.85 -2.38 -11.44
C VAL A 305 19.91 -2.29 -12.63
N ASP A 306 19.58 -3.42 -13.28
CA ASP A 306 18.56 -3.45 -14.32
C ASP A 306 17.21 -3.96 -13.82
N ILE A 307 16.15 -3.71 -14.59
CA ILE A 307 14.77 -4.11 -14.26
C ILE A 307 14.66 -5.64 -14.11
N ASP A 308 15.33 -6.40 -14.97
CA ASP A 308 15.34 -7.86 -14.91
C ASP A 308 15.98 -8.40 -13.61
N ASP A 309 16.99 -7.71 -13.08
CA ASP A 309 17.65 -8.14 -11.85
C ASP A 309 16.75 -7.96 -10.63
N TYR A 310 15.97 -6.86 -10.62
CA TYR A 310 14.92 -6.65 -9.63
C TYR A 310 13.80 -7.69 -9.78
N ASN A 311 13.30 -7.91 -11.00
CA ASN A 311 12.18 -8.82 -11.26
C ASN A 311 12.49 -10.28 -10.92
N LYS A 312 13.75 -10.73 -11.04
CA LYS A 312 14.17 -12.06 -10.57
C LYS A 312 14.03 -12.27 -9.05
N ASN A 313 14.05 -11.18 -8.28
CA ASN A 313 13.99 -11.19 -6.82
C ASN A 313 12.61 -10.76 -6.28
N SER A 314 11.71 -10.32 -7.15
CA SER A 314 10.33 -9.94 -6.80
C SER A 314 9.38 -11.10 -7.07
N SER A 315 8.47 -11.38 -6.13
CA SER A 315 7.38 -12.35 -6.29
C SER A 315 6.03 -11.70 -6.66
N GLU A 316 6.02 -10.37 -6.83
CA GLU A 316 4.81 -9.59 -7.11
C GLU A 316 4.70 -9.23 -8.61
N GLU A 317 3.85 -8.26 -8.93
CA GLU A 317 3.75 -7.72 -10.29
C GLU A 317 5.14 -7.28 -10.79
N PRO A 318 5.56 -7.75 -11.98
CA PRO A 318 6.87 -7.41 -12.51
C PRO A 318 6.95 -5.91 -12.80
N LEU A 319 8.06 -5.30 -12.39
CA LEU A 319 8.36 -3.91 -12.66
C LEU A 319 8.56 -3.72 -14.15
N SER A 320 7.92 -2.67 -14.70
CA SER A 320 7.98 -2.32 -16.10
C SER A 320 8.15 -0.82 -16.29
N VAL A 321 9.10 -0.43 -17.13
CA VAL A 321 9.31 0.96 -17.58
C VAL A 321 8.93 1.16 -19.05
N SER A 322 8.40 0.12 -19.71
CA SER A 322 8.09 0.14 -21.15
C SER A 322 7.05 1.20 -21.52
N ASP A 323 6.03 1.42 -20.68
CA ASP A 323 4.99 2.43 -20.98
C ASP A 323 5.52 3.86 -20.85
N TYR A 324 6.50 4.10 -19.98
CA TYR A 324 7.24 5.36 -19.96
C TYR A 324 8.02 5.56 -21.27
N TYR A 325 8.70 4.52 -21.77
CA TYR A 325 9.40 4.59 -23.05
C TYR A 325 8.46 4.79 -24.25
N LYS A 326 7.27 4.18 -24.25
CA LYS A 326 6.26 4.43 -25.30
C LYS A 326 5.83 5.89 -25.32
N LYS A 327 5.57 6.49 -24.15
CA LYS A 327 5.26 7.92 -24.08
C LYS A 327 6.42 8.78 -24.58
N LEU A 328 7.64 8.45 -24.14
CA LEU A 328 8.85 9.17 -24.56
C LEU A 328 9.10 9.04 -26.08
N LEU A 329 8.77 7.91 -26.69
CA LEU A 329 8.84 7.72 -28.14
C LEU A 329 7.91 8.69 -28.87
N VAL A 330 6.65 8.82 -28.43
CA VAL A 330 5.69 9.77 -29.02
C VAL A 330 6.20 11.21 -28.91
N ASP A 331 6.77 11.59 -27.76
CA ASP A 331 7.35 12.92 -27.58
C ASP A 331 8.53 13.15 -28.55
N LEU A 332 9.40 12.15 -28.71
CA LEU A 332 10.54 12.20 -29.63
C LEU A 332 10.13 12.19 -31.11
N GLU A 333 9.09 11.45 -31.50
CA GLU A 333 8.55 11.47 -32.86
C GLU A 333 8.11 12.88 -33.25
N ASN A 334 7.41 13.58 -32.36
CA ASN A 334 7.00 14.97 -32.59
C ASN A 334 8.20 15.93 -32.62
N GLU A 335 9.21 15.71 -31.77
CA GLU A 335 10.45 16.52 -31.75
C GLU A 335 11.24 16.37 -33.06
N TYR A 336 11.36 15.14 -33.58
CA TYR A 336 12.19 14.82 -34.73
C TYR A 336 11.44 14.83 -36.08
N GLU A 337 10.11 14.94 -36.10
CA GLU A 337 9.31 15.02 -37.33
C GLU A 337 9.82 16.09 -38.32
N PRO A 338 10.11 17.35 -37.90
CA PRO A 338 10.60 18.37 -38.82
C PRO A 338 11.99 18.05 -39.42
N ILE A 339 12.85 17.41 -38.63
CA ILE A 339 14.19 17.00 -39.06
C ILE A 339 14.09 15.85 -40.05
N TYR A 340 13.30 14.82 -39.72
CA TYR A 340 13.04 13.69 -40.60
C TYR A 340 12.47 14.14 -41.95
N LYS A 341 11.50 15.06 -41.93
CA LYS A 341 10.91 15.66 -43.14
C LYS A 341 11.98 16.30 -44.03
N THR A 342 12.95 16.99 -43.43
CA THR A 342 14.06 17.65 -44.13
C THR A 342 15.01 16.64 -44.78
N ILE A 343 15.40 15.59 -44.04
CA ILE A 343 16.29 14.56 -44.57
C ILE A 343 15.61 13.80 -45.71
N LEU A 344 14.35 13.40 -45.52
CA LEU A 344 13.57 12.69 -46.51
C LEU A 344 13.40 13.53 -47.80
N TYR A 345 13.16 14.83 -47.66
CA TYR A 345 13.10 15.76 -48.80
C TYR A 345 14.43 15.78 -49.57
N LYS A 346 15.56 15.91 -48.88
CA LYS A 346 16.90 15.93 -49.50
C LYS A 346 17.23 14.62 -50.21
N GLU A 347 16.85 13.49 -49.62
CA GLU A 347 17.07 12.16 -50.21
C GLU A 347 16.31 11.97 -51.53
N LEU A 348 15.08 12.49 -51.59
CA LEU A 348 14.19 12.36 -52.75
C LEU A 348 14.45 13.41 -53.83
N LEU A 349 15.18 14.49 -53.54
CA LEU A 349 15.38 15.65 -54.42
C LEU A 349 15.87 15.27 -55.83
N ASN A 350 16.74 14.25 -55.92
CA ASN A 350 17.34 13.77 -57.17
C ASN A 350 16.79 12.40 -57.62
N LYS A 351 15.64 11.97 -57.10
CA LYS A 351 14.98 10.70 -57.48
C LYS A 351 13.94 10.92 -58.58
N SER A 352 13.37 9.83 -59.09
CA SER A 352 12.28 9.88 -60.08
C SER A 352 11.02 10.54 -59.52
N ILE A 353 10.15 11.04 -60.42
CA ILE A 353 8.84 11.61 -60.09
C ILE A 353 8.03 10.63 -59.23
N ASP A 354 7.99 9.35 -59.57
CA ASP A 354 7.25 8.36 -58.78
C ASP A 354 7.79 8.25 -57.35
N LYS A 355 9.12 8.28 -57.16
CA LYS A 355 9.73 8.26 -55.83
C LYS A 355 9.49 9.55 -55.05
N LYS A 356 9.56 10.70 -55.70
CA LYS A 356 9.17 11.99 -55.09
C LYS A 356 7.70 11.98 -54.67
N GLY A 357 6.83 11.34 -55.44
CA GLY A 357 5.41 11.16 -55.15
C GLY A 357 5.10 10.36 -53.89
N GLU A 358 6.07 9.61 -53.35
CA GLU A 358 5.92 8.83 -52.12
C GLU A 358 6.23 9.65 -50.84
N PHE A 359 6.70 10.91 -50.96
CA PHE A 359 7.21 11.72 -49.84
C PHE A 359 6.24 11.82 -48.66
N ILE A 360 4.99 12.23 -48.89
CA ILE A 360 3.99 12.38 -47.83
C ILE A 360 3.61 11.03 -47.21
N SER A 361 3.49 9.97 -48.01
CA SER A 361 3.24 8.61 -47.49
C SER A 361 4.38 8.10 -46.62
N GLN A 362 5.64 8.38 -46.99
CA GLN A 362 6.81 8.00 -46.20
C GLN A 362 6.94 8.86 -44.93
N LEU A 363 6.52 10.12 -44.97
CA LEU A 363 6.43 10.99 -43.80
C LEU A 363 5.40 10.46 -42.79
N TYR A 364 4.23 10.01 -43.25
CA TYR A 364 3.25 9.33 -42.39
C TYR A 364 3.78 8.02 -41.78
N GLY A 365 4.74 7.38 -42.44
CA GLY A 365 5.45 6.22 -41.90
C GLY A 365 6.15 6.48 -40.56
N LEU A 366 6.53 7.73 -40.26
CA LEU A 366 7.14 8.13 -38.98
C LEU A 366 6.23 7.80 -37.79
N LYS A 367 4.93 8.09 -37.90
CA LYS A 367 3.95 7.87 -36.82
C LYS A 367 3.61 6.40 -36.59
N ASN A 368 4.08 5.52 -37.48
CA ASN A 368 3.87 4.08 -37.43
C ASN A 368 5.20 3.33 -37.21
N ILE A 369 6.23 4.00 -36.69
CA ILE A 369 7.50 3.34 -36.41
C ILE A 369 7.32 2.39 -35.23
N GLU A 370 7.46 1.10 -35.51
CA GLU A 370 7.56 0.09 -34.48
C GLU A 370 9.01 -0.03 -34.02
N LEU A 371 9.27 0.42 -32.79
CA LEU A 371 10.50 0.13 -32.07
C LEU A 371 10.29 -1.06 -31.13
N ASN A 372 11.31 -1.91 -30.98
CA ASN A 372 11.28 -2.99 -30.01
C ASN A 372 11.66 -2.44 -28.63
N ILE A 373 10.68 -1.86 -27.93
CA ILE A 373 10.90 -1.24 -26.62
C ILE A 373 11.29 -2.32 -25.60
N LEU A 374 12.52 -2.25 -25.12
CA LEU A 374 13.04 -3.17 -24.12
C LEU A 374 12.71 -2.68 -22.71
N ASN A 375 12.27 -3.59 -21.85
CA ASN A 375 12.05 -3.32 -20.43
C ASN A 375 13.38 -3.31 -19.64
N SER A 376 14.25 -2.35 -19.94
CA SER A 376 15.57 -2.22 -19.32
C SER A 376 15.88 -0.75 -19.12
N VAL A 377 16.52 -0.41 -18.00
CA VAL A 377 16.99 0.97 -17.79
C VAL A 377 18.18 1.31 -18.67
N LYS A 378 18.85 0.30 -19.25
CA LYS A 378 19.97 0.46 -20.20
C LYS A 378 19.46 0.76 -21.62
N TYR A 379 18.15 0.66 -21.84
CA TYR A 379 17.52 1.02 -23.10
C TYR A 379 17.58 2.53 -23.36
N ASP A 380 17.92 2.89 -24.60
CA ASP A 380 17.98 4.27 -25.09
C ASP A 380 17.08 4.41 -26.33
N VAL A 381 15.81 4.75 -26.05
CA VAL A 381 14.77 4.93 -27.07
C VAL A 381 15.15 6.01 -28.10
N LYS A 382 15.84 7.07 -27.67
CA LYS A 382 16.26 8.17 -28.54
C LYS A 382 17.31 7.67 -29.53
N LYS A 383 18.34 6.98 -29.05
CA LYS A 383 19.38 6.43 -29.91
C LYS A 383 18.83 5.43 -30.92
N GLU A 384 17.88 4.59 -30.54
CA GLU A 384 17.27 3.64 -31.47
C GLU A 384 16.40 4.34 -32.52
N LEU A 385 15.58 5.31 -32.12
CA LEU A 385 14.80 6.12 -33.05
C LEU A 385 15.68 6.83 -34.08
N LEU A 386 16.73 7.52 -33.62
CA LEU A 386 17.66 8.23 -34.51
C LEU A 386 18.35 7.28 -35.50
N LYS A 387 18.77 6.11 -35.03
CA LYS A 387 19.34 5.07 -35.89
C LYS A 387 18.32 4.57 -36.93
N LYS A 388 17.07 4.36 -36.53
CA LYS A 388 15.99 3.88 -37.41
C LYS A 388 15.64 4.91 -38.49
N LEU A 389 15.66 6.19 -38.13
CA LEU A 389 15.37 7.32 -39.02
C LEU A 389 16.57 7.78 -39.84
N ASN A 390 17.77 7.25 -39.55
CA ASN A 390 19.02 7.72 -40.13
C ASN A 390 19.26 9.23 -39.91
N ILE A 391 18.91 9.72 -38.72
CA ILE A 391 19.08 11.11 -38.28
C ILE A 391 20.28 11.21 -37.33
N SER A 392 21.11 12.24 -37.51
CA SER A 392 22.14 12.66 -36.56
C SER A 392 21.61 13.69 -35.56
N ASN A 393 22.19 13.75 -34.36
CA ASN A 393 21.85 14.80 -33.38
C ASN A 393 22.16 16.23 -33.87
N ASP A 394 23.04 16.37 -34.86
CA ASP A 394 23.44 17.67 -35.41
C ASP A 394 22.54 18.15 -36.56
N ASP A 395 21.61 17.30 -37.02
CA ASP A 395 20.70 17.65 -38.12
C ASP A 395 19.71 18.72 -37.68
N LYS A 396 19.48 19.68 -38.57
CA LYS A 396 18.57 20.81 -38.32
C LYS A 396 17.42 20.80 -39.33
N PRO A 397 16.20 21.17 -38.89
CA PRO A 397 15.08 21.27 -39.79
C PRO A 397 15.27 22.44 -40.77
N GLU A 398 14.84 22.25 -42.01
CA GLU A 398 14.65 23.32 -43.00
C GLU A 398 13.18 23.74 -43.06
N ASP A 399 12.93 24.98 -43.47
CA ASP A 399 11.56 25.49 -43.65
C ASP A 399 10.96 25.00 -44.97
N LEU A 400 10.62 23.71 -45.00
CA LEU A 400 9.94 23.09 -46.13
C LEU A 400 8.52 23.63 -46.33
N SER A 401 7.93 24.28 -45.32
CA SER A 401 6.63 24.94 -45.44
C SER A 401 6.72 26.17 -46.34
N ALA A 402 7.80 26.94 -46.23
CA ALA A 402 8.09 28.04 -47.16
C ALA A 402 8.31 27.55 -48.61
N ILE A 403 9.00 26.42 -48.79
CA ILE A 403 9.20 25.80 -50.12
C ILE A 403 7.85 25.40 -50.72
N TYR A 404 7.04 24.67 -49.95
CA TYR A 404 5.71 24.23 -50.39
C TYR A 404 4.84 25.43 -50.80
N LYS A 405 4.76 26.47 -49.95
CA LYS A 405 3.99 27.68 -50.23
C LYS A 405 4.47 28.38 -51.50
N SER A 406 5.79 28.54 -51.66
CA SER A 406 6.36 29.13 -52.87
C SER A 406 6.00 28.36 -54.13
N ASN A 407 6.04 27.02 -54.08
CA ASN A 407 5.68 26.18 -55.21
C ASN A 407 4.17 26.17 -55.48
N TYR A 408 3.34 26.20 -54.44
CA TYR A 408 1.89 26.34 -54.56
C TYR A 408 1.53 27.64 -55.30
N ASP A 409 2.09 28.77 -54.89
CA ASP A 409 1.83 30.07 -55.52
C ASP A 409 2.30 30.08 -57.00
N LYS A 410 3.45 29.46 -57.30
CA LYS A 410 3.94 29.30 -58.68
C LYS A 410 2.99 28.45 -59.53
N LEU A 411 2.57 27.29 -59.04
CA LEU A 411 1.66 26.39 -59.75
C LEU A 411 0.32 27.10 -60.00
N LYS A 412 -0.24 27.76 -58.98
CA LYS A 412 -1.49 28.52 -59.09
C LYS A 412 -1.45 29.56 -60.21
N ASN A 413 -0.33 30.26 -60.36
CA ASN A 413 -0.15 31.27 -61.42
C ASN A 413 0.08 30.67 -62.83
N MET A 414 0.47 29.39 -62.92
CA MET A 414 0.64 28.68 -64.20
C MET A 414 -0.66 28.08 -64.73
N LEU A 415 -1.69 27.97 -63.89
CA LEU A 415 -2.99 27.39 -64.26
C LEU A 415 -3.93 28.46 -64.81
N SER A 416 -4.67 28.11 -65.87
CA SER A 416 -5.67 29.01 -66.47
C SER A 416 -6.92 29.18 -65.60
N ASP A 417 -7.29 28.13 -64.86
CA ASP A 417 -8.33 28.16 -63.82
C ASP A 417 -7.87 27.33 -62.62
N PRO A 418 -7.51 27.96 -61.48
CA PRO A 418 -7.04 27.26 -60.28
C PRO A 418 -8.16 26.88 -59.30
N SER A 419 -9.44 26.99 -59.67
CA SER A 419 -10.58 26.76 -58.77
C SER A 419 -10.59 25.37 -58.10
N LEU A 420 -10.08 24.34 -58.77
CA LEU A 420 -10.03 22.95 -58.28
C LEU A 420 -8.65 22.55 -57.71
N LEU A 421 -7.73 23.51 -57.55
CA LEU A 421 -6.34 23.22 -57.19
C LEU A 421 -6.22 22.56 -55.81
N ASP A 422 -6.96 23.05 -54.82
CA ASP A 422 -6.90 22.52 -53.45
C ASP A 422 -7.40 21.08 -53.41
N ASP A 423 -8.51 20.78 -54.12
CA ASP A 423 -9.06 19.42 -54.22
C ASP A 423 -8.10 18.46 -54.93
N PHE A 424 -7.46 18.91 -56.01
CA PHE A 424 -6.45 18.13 -56.73
C PHE A 424 -5.24 17.79 -55.83
N LEU A 425 -4.88 18.69 -54.92
CA LEU A 425 -3.75 18.50 -54.00
C LEU A 425 -4.10 17.62 -52.79
N ILE A 426 -5.35 17.17 -52.60
CA ILE A 426 -5.71 16.27 -51.50
C ILE A 426 -4.92 14.94 -51.55
N SER A 427 -4.52 14.48 -52.74
CA SER A 427 -3.78 13.21 -52.86
C SER A 427 -2.35 13.32 -52.33
N ASN A 428 -1.88 12.29 -51.62
CA ASN A 428 -0.50 12.21 -51.13
C ASN A 428 0.52 12.42 -52.27
N LYS A 429 0.26 11.88 -53.47
CA LYS A 429 1.17 11.99 -54.62
C LYS A 429 1.28 13.43 -55.12
N THR A 430 0.15 14.10 -55.34
CA THR A 430 0.13 15.48 -55.88
C THR A 430 0.67 16.49 -54.87
N THR A 431 0.32 16.37 -53.58
CA THR A 431 0.94 17.16 -52.51
C THR A 431 2.45 16.93 -52.45
N SER A 432 2.90 15.68 -52.53
CA SER A 432 4.33 15.36 -52.49
C SER A 432 5.10 16.03 -53.62
N LEU A 433 4.60 15.92 -54.86
CA LEU A 433 5.26 16.50 -56.03
C LEU A 433 5.31 18.04 -55.99
N LEU A 434 4.38 18.68 -55.28
CA LEU A 434 4.41 20.13 -55.09
C LEU A 434 5.61 20.57 -54.24
N TYR A 435 6.04 19.78 -53.24
CA TYR A 435 7.27 20.09 -52.47
C TYR A 435 8.50 20.17 -53.38
N PHE A 436 8.55 19.35 -54.44
CA PHE A 436 9.69 19.28 -55.37
C PHE A 436 9.58 20.19 -56.59
N GLY A 437 8.45 20.88 -56.77
CA GLY A 437 8.25 21.79 -57.90
C GLY A 437 8.16 21.08 -59.26
N GLU A 438 7.60 19.86 -59.29
CA GLU A 438 7.42 19.07 -60.52
C GLU A 438 6.23 19.58 -61.35
N PHE A 439 6.31 20.85 -61.78
CA PHE A 439 5.18 21.59 -62.36
C PHE A 439 4.65 20.99 -63.65
N ASP A 440 5.51 20.49 -64.55
CA ASP A 440 5.09 19.93 -65.84
C ASP A 440 4.16 18.72 -65.65
N TYR A 441 4.48 17.86 -64.68
CA TYR A 441 3.64 16.74 -64.30
C TYR A 441 2.34 17.22 -63.67
N LEU A 442 2.42 18.12 -62.68
CA LEU A 442 1.26 18.62 -61.94
C LEU A 442 0.25 19.33 -62.85
N ILE A 443 0.71 20.15 -63.79
CA ILE A 443 -0.16 20.83 -64.78
C ILE A 443 -0.83 19.81 -65.71
N THR A 444 -0.09 18.80 -66.15
CA THR A 444 -0.63 17.75 -67.04
C THR A 444 -1.72 16.94 -66.34
N GLU A 445 -1.49 16.52 -65.10
CA GLU A 445 -2.47 15.77 -64.32
C GLU A 445 -3.65 16.64 -63.86
N TYR A 446 -3.41 17.91 -63.51
CA TYR A 446 -4.49 18.85 -63.18
C TYR A 446 -5.46 19.05 -64.34
N LYS A 447 -4.96 19.20 -65.58
CA LYS A 447 -5.83 19.30 -66.77
C LYS A 447 -6.68 18.05 -66.99
N LYS A 448 -6.11 16.86 -66.74
CA LYS A 448 -6.88 15.61 -66.80
C LYS A 448 -7.94 15.54 -65.70
N TYR A 449 -7.60 15.99 -64.50
CA TYR A 449 -8.51 16.07 -63.37
C TYR A 449 -9.66 17.04 -63.68
N SER A 450 -9.37 18.27 -64.08
CA SER A 450 -10.37 19.30 -64.38
C SER A 450 -11.33 18.88 -65.51
N LEU A 451 -10.82 18.20 -66.55
CA LEU A 451 -11.64 17.66 -67.65
C LEU A 451 -12.57 16.54 -67.20
N LYS A 452 -12.14 15.69 -66.27
CA LYS A 452 -13.00 14.64 -65.69
C LYS A 452 -14.11 15.26 -64.85
N THR A 453 -13.75 16.20 -63.98
CA THR A 453 -14.71 16.87 -63.11
C THR A 453 -15.71 17.72 -63.92
N SER A 454 -15.28 18.40 -64.99
CA SER A 454 -16.21 19.14 -65.87
C SER A 454 -17.17 18.23 -66.63
N ASN A 455 -16.74 17.03 -67.02
CA ASN A 455 -17.59 16.06 -67.72
C ASN A 455 -18.55 15.32 -66.77
N GLU A 456 -18.19 15.13 -65.50
CA GLU A 456 -19.10 14.60 -64.47
C GLU A 456 -20.25 15.57 -64.16
N TYR A 457 -20.00 16.89 -64.17
CA TYR A 457 -21.06 17.90 -64.02
C TYR A 457 -21.95 18.13 -65.26
N GLU A 458 -21.53 17.68 -66.45
CA GLU A 458 -22.38 17.68 -67.65
C GLU A 458 -23.21 16.39 -67.81
N GLY A 459 -22.85 15.31 -67.09
CA GLY A 459 -23.53 14.00 -67.14
C GLY A 459 -24.70 13.84 -66.17
N ASP A 460 -24.65 14.46 -65.00
CA ASP A 460 -25.65 14.25 -63.94
C ASP A 460 -26.53 15.50 -63.73
N LYS A 461 -27.48 15.67 -64.65
CA LYS A 461 -28.78 16.26 -64.33
C LYS A 461 -29.81 15.14 -64.16
N GLU A 462 -29.62 14.28 -63.18
CA GLU A 462 -30.74 13.65 -62.45
C GLU A 462 -30.18 12.85 -61.26
N GLU A 463 -30.92 12.95 -60.15
CA GLU A 463 -30.78 12.19 -58.91
C GLU A 463 -29.75 12.69 -57.88
N ALA A 464 -30.29 13.50 -56.97
CA ALA A 464 -29.71 13.79 -55.68
C ALA A 464 -29.72 12.54 -54.79
N GLU A 465 -28.56 12.12 -54.28
CA GLU A 465 -28.49 11.33 -53.05
C GLU A 465 -27.23 11.64 -52.21
N THR A 466 -27.51 12.17 -51.02
CA THR A 466 -26.78 12.06 -49.74
C THR A 466 -25.26 12.26 -49.70
N MET A 467 -24.90 13.46 -49.21
CA MET A 467 -23.58 13.83 -48.70
C MET A 467 -23.13 12.95 -47.51
N VAL A 468 -21.93 12.37 -47.62
CA VAL A 468 -21.11 11.96 -46.47
C VAL A 468 -20.06 13.03 -46.25
N ASN A 469 -20.09 13.67 -45.07
CA ASN A 469 -19.14 14.67 -44.62
C ASN A 469 -17.70 14.12 -44.59
N PRO A 470 -16.72 14.77 -45.25
CA PRO A 470 -15.31 14.60 -44.89
C PRO A 470 -14.96 15.49 -43.69
N VAL A 471 -14.26 14.88 -42.74
CA VAL A 471 -13.71 15.50 -41.53
C VAL A 471 -12.71 16.61 -41.90
N LEU A 472 -12.96 17.79 -41.34
CA LEU A 472 -12.16 19.01 -41.47
C LEU A 472 -10.67 18.82 -41.14
N ILE A 473 -9.81 19.14 -42.10
CA ILE A 473 -8.41 19.52 -41.89
C ILE A 473 -8.40 21.02 -41.55
N ASP A 474 -8.54 21.36 -40.26
CA ASP A 474 -8.53 22.77 -39.81
C ASP A 474 -7.47 23.05 -38.72
N ALA A 475 -6.46 22.19 -38.59
CA ALA A 475 -5.51 22.25 -37.48
C ALA A 475 -4.16 22.94 -37.75
N LEU A 476 -3.93 23.59 -38.91
CA LEU A 476 -2.59 24.10 -39.23
C LEU A 476 -2.42 25.63 -39.39
N ILE A 477 -3.46 26.47 -39.22
CA ILE A 477 -3.26 27.93 -39.30
C ILE A 477 -4.17 28.70 -38.32
N LYS A 478 -3.73 28.89 -37.07
CA LYS A 478 -3.68 30.21 -36.37
C LYS A 478 -3.26 30.11 -34.88
N PRO A 479 -2.59 31.14 -34.34
CA PRO A 479 -2.10 31.17 -32.97
C PRO A 479 -3.20 31.56 -31.96
N LEU A 480 -3.00 31.09 -30.72
CA LEU A 480 -3.78 31.38 -29.51
C LEU A 480 -4.13 32.87 -29.34
N SER A 481 -5.42 33.18 -29.24
CA SER A 481 -5.90 34.36 -28.52
C SER A 481 -6.92 33.96 -27.47
N ASN A 482 -6.59 34.25 -26.22
CA ASN A 482 -7.41 34.09 -25.02
C ASN A 482 -8.84 34.58 -25.21
N GLN A 483 -9.84 33.75 -24.87
CA GLN A 483 -11.12 34.23 -24.35
C GLN A 483 -11.86 33.19 -23.49
N LYS A 484 -11.97 33.56 -22.21
CA LYS A 484 -12.89 33.16 -21.12
C LYS A 484 -13.90 32.03 -21.40
N ILE A 485 -13.72 30.95 -20.64
CA ILE A 485 -14.74 29.93 -20.38
C ILE A 485 -15.81 30.53 -19.45
N ASN A 486 -17.06 30.57 -19.93
CA ASN A 486 -18.24 30.75 -19.09
C ASN A 486 -18.94 29.39 -18.99
N ARG A 487 -18.95 28.82 -17.78
CA ARG A 487 -19.75 27.65 -17.43
C ARG A 487 -21.19 28.11 -17.22
N ASP A 488 -22.14 27.42 -17.85
CA ASP A 488 -23.38 26.94 -17.24
C ASP A 488 -24.40 26.60 -18.34
N LYS A 489 -24.74 25.30 -18.45
CA LYS A 489 -26.12 24.79 -18.40
C LYS A 489 -26.16 23.30 -18.76
N ALA A 490 -26.75 22.54 -17.83
CA ALA A 490 -27.66 21.39 -17.96
C ALA A 490 -27.43 20.38 -19.11
N ILE A 491 -27.52 19.07 -18.85
CA ILE A 491 -28.82 18.39 -18.76
C ILE A 491 -28.70 17.09 -17.95
N LYS A 492 -29.58 16.96 -16.96
CA LYS A 492 -29.98 15.70 -16.30
C LYS A 492 -30.96 14.96 -17.22
N VAL A 493 -30.73 13.68 -17.48
CA VAL A 493 -31.81 12.73 -17.81
C VAL A 493 -31.57 11.46 -17.01
N GLY A 494 -32.52 11.16 -16.13
CA GLY A 494 -32.58 9.89 -15.42
C GLY A 494 -33.40 8.88 -16.21
N PHE A 495 -33.11 7.60 -16.03
CA PHE A 495 -34.04 6.50 -16.29
C PHE A 495 -33.89 5.47 -15.17
N GLY A 496 -35.04 5.05 -14.64
CA GLY A 496 -35.19 4.15 -13.51
C GLY A 496 -34.94 2.67 -13.83
N PRO A 497 -35.07 1.80 -12.82
CA PRO A 497 -34.51 0.46 -12.81
C PRO A 497 -35.45 -0.58 -13.43
N GLY A 498 -34.90 -1.46 -14.27
CA GLY A 498 -35.55 -2.68 -14.73
C GLY A 498 -35.16 -3.86 -13.84
N GLU A 499 -36.17 -4.51 -13.28
CA GLU A 499 -36.07 -5.80 -12.61
C GLU A 499 -35.70 -6.90 -13.60
N GLU A 500 -34.76 -7.78 -13.26
CA GLU A 500 -34.76 -9.15 -13.79
C GLU A 500 -34.23 -10.15 -12.76
N LYS A 501 -35.11 -11.07 -12.39
CA LYS A 501 -34.84 -12.30 -11.63
C LYS A 501 -34.11 -13.29 -12.53
N LYS A 502 -33.12 -14.03 -11.99
CA LYS A 502 -33.06 -15.50 -12.11
C LYS A 502 -31.97 -16.18 -11.28
N GLU A 503 -32.43 -17.22 -10.58
CA GLU A 503 -31.82 -18.54 -10.39
C GLU A 503 -30.55 -18.73 -9.56
N LYS A 504 -30.79 -19.05 -8.28
CA LYS A 504 -29.90 -19.84 -7.42
C LYS A 504 -29.80 -21.28 -7.94
N LYS A 505 -28.59 -21.71 -8.32
CA LYS A 505 -28.24 -23.14 -8.43
C LYS A 505 -27.73 -23.66 -7.08
N LYS A 506 -28.48 -24.61 -6.52
CA LYS A 506 -28.03 -25.56 -5.50
C LYS A 506 -26.85 -26.38 -6.04
N LYS A 507 -25.85 -26.62 -5.20
CA LYS A 507 -24.93 -27.77 -5.35
C LYS A 507 -24.87 -28.52 -4.03
N ASP A 508 -25.44 -29.72 -4.07
CA ASP A 508 -25.22 -30.80 -3.13
C ASP A 508 -23.74 -31.21 -3.15
N THR A 509 -23.20 -31.43 -1.96
CA THR A 509 -22.16 -32.45 -1.75
C THR A 509 -22.48 -33.17 -0.45
N GLY A 510 -23.15 -34.31 -0.56
CA GLY A 510 -23.10 -35.34 0.45
C GLY A 510 -21.83 -36.17 0.30
N ARG A 511 -21.22 -36.57 1.42
CA ARG A 511 -20.53 -37.86 1.53
C ARG A 511 -20.52 -38.34 2.98
N LEU A 512 -21.16 -39.48 3.16
CA LEU A 512 -20.95 -40.47 4.21
C LEU A 512 -19.53 -41.08 4.11
N GLY A 513 -19.04 -41.63 5.23
CA GLY A 513 -18.19 -42.83 5.20
C GLY A 513 -16.96 -42.83 6.12
N GLU A 514 -17.13 -43.44 7.31
CA GLU A 514 -16.24 -44.41 7.96
C GLU A 514 -14.70 -44.27 7.85
N LYS A 515 -14.04 -43.98 8.98
CA LYS A 515 -13.24 -44.92 9.79
C LYS A 515 -12.73 -44.26 11.07
#